data_AF-A0A251VGW2-F1
#
_entry.id   AF-A0A251VGW2-F1
#
_cell.length_a   1.000
_cell.length_b   1.000
_cell.length_c   1.000
_cell.angle_alpha   90.00
_cell.angle_beta   90.00
_cell.angle_gamma   90.00
#
_symmetry.space_group_name_H-M   'P 1'
#
loop_
_entity.id
_entity.type
_entity.pdbx_description
1 polymer ?
#
loop_
_entity_poly.entity_id
_entity_poly.type
_entity_poly.pdbx_seq_one_letter_code
_entity_poly.pdbx_strand_id
1 'polypeptide(L)'
;MEAVMACWELEKSLQSLTGVSPGEGTGATMSDDDEEQVVTLTCLMVVSMFQTGYKEKIVDIREEIPRKRRAGKLPGDTTSLLKAWWQSHSKWPYPTEEDKARLVQETGLQLKQINNWFINQRKRNWHSNPSSSTSVKSKRKR
;
A
#
# COMPACT_ATOMS: atom_id res chain seq x y z
N MET A 1 8.27 22.16 -18.72
CA MET A 1 7.66 22.47 -20.02
C MET A 1 6.61 21.44 -20.41
N GLU A 2 6.86 20.14 -20.20
CA GLU A 2 5.88 19.03 -20.38
C GLU A 2 4.48 19.28 -19.80
N ALA A 3 4.39 19.73 -18.54
CA ALA A 3 3.09 19.92 -17.88
C ALA A 3 2.23 21.05 -18.50
N VAL A 4 2.88 22.06 -19.09
CA VAL A 4 2.18 23.19 -19.73
C VAL A 4 1.60 22.75 -21.08
N MET A 5 2.36 21.93 -21.82
CA MET A 5 1.89 21.34 -23.08
C MET A 5 0.70 20.40 -22.85
N ALA A 6 0.77 19.55 -21.81
CA ALA A 6 -0.32 18.65 -21.47
C ALA A 6 -1.61 19.37 -21.04
N CYS A 7 -1.50 20.50 -20.32
CA CYS A 7 -2.66 21.31 -19.97
C CYS A 7 -3.29 21.94 -21.22
N TRP A 8 -2.47 22.43 -22.14
CA TRP A 8 -2.94 23.00 -23.40
C TRP A 8 -3.61 21.96 -24.32
N GLU A 9 -3.08 20.74 -24.37
CA GLU A 9 -3.67 19.62 -25.11
C GLU A 9 -5.06 19.23 -24.56
N LEU A 10 -5.20 19.22 -23.23
CA LEU A 10 -6.48 18.98 -22.55
C LEU A 10 -7.50 20.07 -22.84
N GLU A 11 -7.07 21.34 -22.82
CA GLU A 11 -7.91 22.50 -23.10
C GLU A 11 -8.42 22.48 -24.55
N LYS A 12 -7.54 22.14 -25.50
CA LYS A 12 -7.88 21.96 -26.92
C LYS A 12 -8.85 20.79 -27.14
N SER A 13 -8.66 19.67 -26.42
CA SER A 13 -9.57 18.53 -26.51
C SER A 13 -10.96 18.86 -25.96
N LEU A 14 -11.03 19.70 -24.92
CA LEU A 14 -12.29 20.14 -24.35
C LEU A 14 -13.05 21.07 -25.32
N GLN A 15 -12.35 21.99 -25.99
CA GLN A 15 -12.92 22.88 -27.01
C GLN A 15 -13.55 22.11 -28.19
N SER A 16 -12.91 21.00 -28.61
CA SER A 16 -13.46 20.14 -29.67
C SER A 16 -14.74 19.40 -29.26
N LEU A 17 -14.92 19.10 -27.97
CA LEU A 17 -16.06 18.34 -27.47
C LEU A 17 -17.27 19.23 -27.18
N THR A 18 -17.03 20.45 -26.70
CA THR A 18 -18.08 21.37 -26.26
C THR A 18 -18.52 22.34 -27.34
N GLY A 19 -17.71 22.53 -28.41
CA GLY A 19 -18.03 23.47 -29.49
C GLY A 19 -18.07 24.94 -29.05
N VAL A 20 -17.69 25.25 -27.81
CA VAL A 20 -17.68 26.61 -27.26
C VAL A 20 -16.40 27.30 -27.73
N SER A 21 -16.53 28.15 -28.74
CA SER A 21 -15.53 29.15 -29.08
C SER A 21 -15.68 30.34 -28.11
N PRO A 22 -14.60 30.89 -27.53
CA PRO A 22 -14.66 32.13 -26.76
C PRO A 22 -14.87 33.33 -27.69
N GLY A 23 -16.09 33.48 -28.20
CA GLY A 23 -16.42 34.56 -29.11
C GLY A 23 -17.83 34.45 -29.64
N GLU A 24 -18.66 35.40 -29.21
CA GLU A 24 -19.93 35.80 -29.82
C GLU A 24 -21.13 34.87 -29.57
N GLY A 25 -22.07 35.37 -28.76
CA GLY A 25 -23.26 34.64 -28.32
C GLY A 25 -24.44 34.72 -29.27
N THR A 26 -25.51 33.97 -28.95
CA THR A 26 -26.91 34.32 -29.24
C THR A 26 -27.81 33.56 -28.28
N GLY A 27 -28.85 34.26 -27.81
CA GLY A 27 -29.76 33.76 -26.78
C GLY A 27 -30.68 32.65 -27.24
N ALA A 28 -30.93 31.71 -26.33
CA ALA A 28 -32.17 30.98 -26.22
C ALA A 28 -32.62 31.10 -24.76
N THR A 29 -33.70 31.84 -24.54
CA THR A 29 -34.37 31.94 -23.25
C THR A 29 -35.18 30.66 -23.05
N MET A 30 -34.59 29.65 -22.42
CA MET A 30 -35.32 28.57 -21.76
C MET A 30 -35.01 28.75 -20.27
N SER A 31 -36.05 28.94 -19.47
CA SER A 31 -36.00 29.32 -18.05
C SER A 31 -34.73 28.87 -17.32
N ASP A 32 -33.88 29.83 -16.96
CA ASP A 32 -32.60 29.63 -16.29
C ASP A 32 -32.70 28.77 -15.02
N ASP A 33 -33.84 28.76 -14.35
CA ASP A 33 -34.06 27.99 -13.11
C ASP A 33 -34.18 26.46 -13.29
N ASP A 34 -34.64 25.96 -14.45
CA ASP A 34 -34.81 24.52 -14.66
C ASP A 34 -33.51 23.87 -15.14
N GLU A 35 -32.78 24.51 -16.06
CA GLU A 35 -31.50 24.03 -16.62
C GLU A 35 -30.37 23.99 -15.56
N GLU A 36 -30.30 25.01 -14.68
CA GLU A 36 -29.30 25.06 -13.61
C GLU A 36 -29.50 23.95 -12.57
N GLN A 37 -30.76 23.57 -12.31
CA GLN A 37 -31.09 22.43 -11.46
C GLN A 37 -30.67 21.11 -12.09
N VAL A 38 -30.85 20.91 -13.41
CA VAL A 38 -30.40 19.68 -14.08
C VAL A 38 -28.88 19.59 -14.11
N VAL A 39 -28.17 20.70 -14.33
CA VAL A 39 -26.70 20.75 -14.27
C VAL A 39 -26.21 20.43 -12.87
N THR A 40 -26.84 20.99 -11.84
CA THR A 40 -26.50 20.73 -10.43
C THR A 40 -26.75 19.27 -10.06
N LEU A 41 -27.91 18.72 -10.44
CA LEU A 41 -28.24 17.31 -10.20
C LEU A 41 -27.30 16.37 -10.96
N THR A 42 -26.96 16.69 -12.21
CA THR A 42 -26.01 15.93 -13.02
C THR A 42 -24.61 15.99 -12.41
N CYS A 43 -24.18 17.16 -11.94
CA CYS A 43 -22.91 17.33 -11.26
C CYS A 43 -22.86 16.53 -9.95
N LEU A 44 -23.92 16.55 -9.15
CA LEU A 44 -24.04 15.74 -7.93
C LEU A 44 -24.02 14.24 -8.23
N MET A 45 -24.65 13.78 -9.32
CA MET A 45 -24.58 12.38 -9.75
C MET A 45 -23.17 12.00 -10.20
N VAL A 46 -22.50 12.83 -11.02
CA VAL A 46 -21.12 12.59 -11.47
C VAL A 46 -20.14 12.59 -10.29
N VAL A 47 -20.28 13.53 -9.36
CA VAL A 47 -19.48 13.58 -8.12
C VAL A 47 -19.75 12.35 -7.25
N SER A 48 -21.00 11.91 -7.13
CA SER A 48 -21.36 10.69 -6.40
C SER A 48 -20.74 9.46 -7.03
N MET A 49 -20.83 9.29 -8.35
CA MET A 49 -20.21 8.19 -9.11
C MET A 49 -18.68 8.19 -9.02
N PHE A 50 -18.07 9.37 -9.07
CA PHE A 50 -16.64 9.51 -8.86
C PHE A 50 -16.27 9.15 -7.41
N GLN A 51 -17.04 9.63 -6.43
CA GLN A 51 -16.78 9.36 -5.03
C GLN A 51 -16.97 7.87 -4.69
N THR A 52 -17.95 7.18 -5.26
CA THR A 52 -18.10 5.71 -5.13
C THR A 52 -16.93 4.98 -5.78
N GLY A 53 -16.53 5.34 -7.00
CA GLY A 53 -15.37 4.73 -7.66
C GLY A 53 -14.05 4.94 -6.90
N TYR A 54 -13.87 6.09 -6.24
CA TYR A 54 -12.72 6.33 -5.35
C TYR A 54 -12.83 5.57 -4.02
N LYS A 55 -14.03 5.45 -3.44
CA LYS A 55 -14.27 4.65 -2.22
C LYS A 55 -13.92 3.18 -2.43
N GLU A 56 -14.29 2.59 -3.57
CA GLU A 56 -13.94 1.21 -3.90
C GLU A 56 -12.42 1.01 -4.03
N LYS A 57 -11.74 1.89 -4.77
CA LYS A 57 -10.27 1.86 -4.89
C LYS A 57 -9.56 1.99 -3.52
N ILE A 58 -10.11 2.77 -2.59
CA ILE A 58 -9.57 2.90 -1.23
C ILE A 58 -9.72 1.60 -0.43
N VAL A 59 -10.85 0.88 -0.58
CA VAL A 59 -11.06 -0.42 0.07
C VAL A 59 -10.04 -1.44 -0.45
N ASP A 60 -9.83 -1.49 -1.77
CA ASP A 60 -8.84 -2.38 -2.37
C ASP A 60 -7.43 -2.07 -1.88
N ILE A 61 -7.02 -0.80 -1.86
CA ILE A 61 -5.71 -0.39 -1.34
C ILE A 61 -5.57 -0.75 0.15
N ARG A 62 -6.63 -0.57 0.95
CA ARG A 62 -6.64 -0.89 2.38
C ARG A 62 -6.50 -2.38 2.65
N GLU A 63 -7.00 -3.23 1.76
CA GLU A 63 -6.87 -4.69 1.83
C GLU A 63 -5.53 -5.18 1.25
N GLU A 64 -5.03 -4.51 0.22
CA GLU A 64 -3.78 -4.85 -0.47
C GLU A 64 -2.55 -4.52 0.38
N ILE A 65 -2.56 -3.41 1.14
CA ILE A 65 -1.45 -3.01 2.01
C ILE A 65 -1.12 -4.09 3.09
N PRO A 66 -2.09 -4.62 3.86
CA PRO A 66 -1.87 -5.72 4.79
C PRO A 66 -1.41 -7.01 4.11
N ARG A 67 -1.95 -7.35 2.93
CA ARG A 67 -1.55 -8.55 2.17
C ARG A 67 -0.10 -8.47 1.74
N LYS A 68 0.32 -7.34 1.15
CA LYS A 68 1.74 -7.07 0.81
C LYS A 68 2.64 -7.06 2.05
N ARG A 69 2.16 -6.57 3.19
CA ARG A 69 2.91 -6.61 4.47
C ARG A 69 3.03 -8.02 5.06
N ARG A 70 2.07 -8.92 4.78
CA ARG A 70 2.07 -10.32 5.24
C ARG A 70 2.85 -11.25 4.30
N ALA A 71 2.95 -10.91 3.01
CA ALA A 71 3.66 -11.68 1.99
C ALA A 71 5.18 -11.89 2.26
N GLY A 72 5.76 -11.17 3.22
CA GLY A 72 7.17 -11.31 3.61
C GLY A 72 7.42 -12.08 4.92
N LYS A 73 6.38 -12.60 5.59
CA LYS A 73 6.55 -13.36 6.84
C LYS A 73 6.62 -14.84 6.52
N LEU A 74 7.62 -15.53 7.07
CA LEU A 74 7.72 -16.98 6.99
C LEU A 74 6.49 -17.62 7.66
N PRO A 75 6.00 -18.77 7.16
CA PRO A 75 4.94 -19.54 7.83
C PRO A 75 5.23 -19.72 9.32
N GLY A 76 4.20 -19.54 10.16
CA GLY A 76 4.38 -19.62 11.63
C GLY A 76 5.01 -20.93 12.06
N ASP A 77 4.57 -22.04 11.45
CA ASP A 77 5.01 -23.40 11.78
C ASP A 77 6.48 -23.63 11.44
N THR A 78 6.97 -23.10 10.31
CA THR A 78 8.39 -23.25 9.92
C THR A 78 9.32 -22.43 10.81
N THR A 79 8.84 -21.30 11.35
CA THR A 79 9.66 -20.50 12.28
C THR A 79 9.85 -21.14 13.65
N SER A 80 9.01 -22.10 14.07
CA SER A 80 9.17 -22.80 15.34
C SER A 80 10.46 -23.62 15.38
N LEU A 81 10.80 -24.29 14.28
CA LEU A 81 12.04 -25.05 14.14
C LEU A 81 13.28 -24.15 14.21
N LEU A 82 13.26 -23.03 13.48
CA LEU A 82 14.33 -22.03 13.51
C LEU A 82 14.53 -21.44 14.91
N LYS A 83 13.44 -21.21 15.65
CA LYS A 83 13.48 -20.76 17.04
C LYS A 83 14.04 -21.82 17.98
N ALA A 84 13.69 -23.08 17.79
CA ALA A 84 14.22 -24.18 18.60
C ALA A 84 15.74 -24.29 18.45
N TRP A 85 16.24 -24.28 17.21
CA TRP A 85 17.68 -24.26 16.93
C TRP A 85 18.37 -23.02 17.53
N TRP A 86 17.73 -21.86 17.42
CA TRP A 86 18.25 -20.61 18.00
C TRP A 86 18.41 -20.70 19.52
N GLN A 87 17.43 -21.28 20.22
CA GLN A 87 17.47 -21.41 21.67
C GLN A 87 18.60 -22.33 22.12
N SER A 88 18.80 -23.46 21.43
CA SER A 88 19.91 -24.38 21.74
C SER A 88 21.28 -23.79 21.44
N HIS A 89 21.39 -22.88 20.47
CA HIS A 89 22.65 -22.23 20.06
C HIS A 89 22.73 -20.75 20.47
N SER A 90 22.02 -20.35 21.53
CA SER A 90 21.90 -18.94 21.93
C SER A 90 23.22 -18.26 22.27
N LYS A 91 24.22 -19.02 22.75
CA LYS A 91 25.58 -18.51 23.05
C LYS A 91 26.37 -18.16 21.78
N TRP A 92 26.21 -18.95 20.71
CA TRP A 92 26.92 -18.79 19.44
C TRP A 92 25.97 -19.07 18.26
N PRO A 93 25.08 -18.12 17.92
CA PRO A 93 23.99 -18.34 16.98
C PRO A 93 24.44 -18.23 15.51
N TYR A 94 25.41 -19.06 15.13
CA TYR A 94 25.97 -19.18 13.79
C TYR A 94 25.81 -20.62 13.32
N PRO A 95 24.74 -20.95 12.58
CA PRO A 95 24.54 -22.31 12.07
C PRO A 95 25.63 -22.66 11.07
N THR A 96 26.14 -23.89 11.16
CA THR A 96 27.06 -24.46 10.19
C THR A 96 26.36 -24.70 8.85
N GLU A 97 27.11 -25.01 7.80
CA GLU A 97 26.51 -25.38 6.50
C GLU A 97 25.62 -26.63 6.63
N GLU A 98 26.01 -27.58 7.48
CA GLU A 98 25.20 -28.77 7.76
C GLU A 98 23.90 -28.44 8.49
N ASP A 99 23.96 -27.57 9.52
CA ASP A 99 22.76 -27.09 10.22
C ASP A 99 21.80 -26.40 9.26
N LYS A 100 22.33 -25.54 8.38
CA LYS A 100 21.52 -24.86 7.37
C LYS A 100 20.86 -25.85 6.42
N ALA A 101 21.59 -26.87 5.97
CA ALA A 101 21.06 -27.92 5.08
C ALA A 101 19.91 -28.70 5.75
N ARG A 102 20.07 -29.09 7.02
CA ARG A 102 18.99 -29.74 7.78
C ARG A 102 17.78 -28.83 7.94
N LEU A 103 17.99 -27.55 8.27
CA LEU A 103 16.91 -26.58 8.39
C LEU A 103 16.19 -26.34 7.06
N VAL A 104 16.89 -26.33 5.93
CA VAL A 104 16.27 -26.28 4.58
C VAL A 104 15.37 -27.50 4.38
N GLN A 105 15.89 -28.69 4.68
CA GLN A 105 15.18 -29.95 4.49
C GLN A 105 13.91 -30.05 5.36
N GLU A 106 14.01 -29.67 6.63
CA GLU A 106 12.90 -29.79 7.58
C GLU A 106 11.86 -28.67 7.42
N THR A 107 12.28 -27.45 7.09
CA THR A 107 11.35 -26.30 6.96
C THR A 107 10.81 -26.11 5.55
N GLY A 108 11.45 -26.72 4.53
CA GLY A 108 11.17 -26.45 3.12
C GLY A 108 11.52 -25.02 2.67
N LEU A 109 12.19 -24.24 3.51
CA LEU A 109 12.58 -22.87 3.19
C LEU A 109 13.86 -22.84 2.36
N GLN A 110 13.96 -21.85 1.49
CA GLN A 110 15.20 -21.62 0.76
C GLN A 110 16.31 -21.20 1.71
N LEU A 111 17.55 -21.65 1.42
CA LEU A 111 18.75 -21.30 2.19
C LEU A 111 18.88 -19.79 2.43
N LYS A 112 18.56 -18.97 1.43
CA LYS A 112 18.56 -17.50 1.54
C LYS A 112 17.59 -16.99 2.60
N GLN A 113 16.41 -17.59 2.72
CA GLN A 113 15.41 -17.21 3.71
C GLN A 113 15.89 -17.56 5.13
N ILE A 114 16.51 -18.73 5.30
CA ILE A 114 17.12 -19.17 6.56
C ILE A 114 18.27 -18.23 6.96
N ASN A 115 19.18 -17.92 6.04
CA ASN A 115 20.27 -16.98 6.28
C ASN A 115 19.75 -15.59 6.72
N ASN A 116 18.78 -15.05 5.98
CA ASN A 116 18.16 -13.76 6.32
C ASN A 116 17.45 -13.80 7.68
N TRP A 117 16.83 -14.93 8.02
CA TRP A 117 16.20 -15.10 9.32
C TRP A 117 17.23 -15.03 10.45
N PHE A 118 18.33 -15.78 10.37
CA PHE A 118 19.38 -15.79 11.39
C PHE A 118 20.09 -14.43 11.52
N ILE A 119 20.35 -13.74 10.41
CA ILE A 119 20.90 -12.38 10.43
C ILE A 119 19.96 -11.43 11.17
N ASN A 120 18.68 -11.43 10.82
CA ASN A 120 17.70 -10.58 11.48
C ASN A 120 17.47 -10.97 12.95
N GLN A 121 17.52 -12.26 13.26
CA GLN A 121 17.36 -12.78 14.62
C GLN A 121 18.53 -12.32 15.50
N ARG A 122 19.78 -12.40 15.02
CA ARG A 122 20.94 -11.80 15.72
C ARG A 122 20.77 -10.30 15.92
N LYS A 123 20.39 -9.54 14.89
CA LYS A 123 20.18 -8.08 15.03
C LYS A 123 19.18 -7.72 16.13
N ARG A 124 18.11 -8.51 16.31
CA ARG A 124 17.09 -8.30 17.34
C ARG A 124 17.55 -8.68 18.75
N ASN A 125 18.42 -9.69 18.88
CA ASN A 125 18.78 -10.27 20.18
C ASN A 125 20.17 -9.86 20.69
N TRP A 126 21.07 -9.36 19.82
CA TRP A 126 22.46 -9.04 20.17
C TRP A 126 22.61 -7.76 21.00
N HIS A 127 21.63 -6.85 20.97
CA HIS A 127 21.67 -5.57 21.69
C HIS A 127 20.59 -5.43 22.77
N SER A 128 19.88 -6.51 23.12
CA SER A 128 18.88 -6.46 24.19
C SER A 128 19.59 -6.49 25.54
N ASN A 129 20.24 -5.38 25.89
CA ASN A 129 20.52 -5.04 27.28
C ASN A 129 19.15 -4.96 28.00
N PRO A 130 18.89 -5.71 29.08
CA PRO A 130 17.60 -5.73 29.76
C PRO A 130 17.25 -4.42 30.52
N SER A 131 17.91 -3.30 30.24
CA SER A 131 17.70 -2.02 30.93
C SER A 131 17.06 -0.91 30.08
N SER A 132 16.18 -1.22 29.13
CA SER A 132 15.34 -0.19 28.49
C SER A 132 13.87 -0.61 28.43
N SER A 133 13.21 -0.40 29.58
CA SER A 133 11.85 0.12 29.74
C SER A 133 10.86 -0.08 28.57
N THR A 134 9.86 -0.93 28.83
CA THR A 134 8.45 -0.79 28.42
C THR A 134 8.13 0.45 27.55
N SER A 135 8.08 0.29 26.23
CA SER A 135 7.39 1.26 25.36
C SER A 135 6.01 0.73 25.00
N VAL A 136 5.05 1.07 25.86
CA VAL A 136 3.62 1.10 25.53
C VAL A 136 3.42 1.97 24.30
N LYS A 137 3.23 1.36 23.12
CA LYS A 137 2.97 2.12 21.90
C LYS A 137 1.46 2.37 21.79
N SER A 138 1.04 3.46 22.43
CA SER A 138 -0.29 4.02 22.37
C SER A 138 -0.78 4.21 20.93
N LYS A 139 -2.00 3.73 20.73
CA LYS A 139 -2.87 3.93 19.59
C LYS A 139 -3.05 5.43 19.32
N ARG A 140 -2.48 5.95 18.23
CA ARG A 140 -2.74 7.32 17.78
C ARG A 140 -3.75 7.30 16.64
N LYS A 141 -5.00 7.56 17.04
CA LYS A 141 -6.12 8.00 16.21
C LYS A 141 -5.79 9.41 15.72
N ARG A 142 -5.85 9.63 14.41
CA ARG A 142 -6.27 10.89 13.79
C ARG A 142 -6.77 10.57 12.39
#